data_AF-A0A8S0V928-F1
#
_entry.id   AF-A0A8S0V928-F1
#
_cell.length_a   1.000
_cell.length_b   1.000
_cell.length_c   1.000
_cell.angle_alpha   90.00
_cell.angle_beta   90.00
_cell.angle_gamma   90.00
#
_symmetry.space_group_name_H-M   'P 1'
#
loop_
_entity.id
_entity.type
_entity.pdbx_description
1 polymer ?
#
loop_
_entity_poly.entity_id
_entity_poly.type
_entity_poly.pdbx_seq_one_letter_code
_entity_poly.pdbx_strand_id
1 'polypeptide(L)'
;KSEEFSMEASRFKRSSQREKEAILSGCSTGGLASILHCDNFKALVPMVAKVKCFADAWYFINAKDISGAPHIEDFYYDVVKTHSEPTRQ
;
A
#
# COMPACT_ATOMS: atom_id res chain seq x y z
N LYS A 1 -0.09 19.58 -4.46
CA LYS A 1 -1.00 18.88 -5.39
C LYS A 1 -1.18 17.49 -4.78
N SER A 2 -2.32 17.26 -4.15
CA SER A 2 -2.63 16.08 -3.34
C SER A 2 -2.92 14.90 -4.26
N GLU A 3 -1.87 14.26 -4.76
CA GLU A 3 -2.00 13.05 -5.59
C GLU A 3 -2.25 11.84 -4.67
N GLU A 4 -3.54 11.60 -4.42
CA GLU A 4 -4.19 10.31 -4.17
C GLU A 4 -3.43 9.27 -3.33
N PHE A 5 -3.20 9.58 -2.05
CA PHE A 5 -2.77 8.61 -1.03
C PHE A 5 -3.94 7.75 -0.53
N SER A 6 -4.59 7.02 -1.44
CA SER A 6 -5.76 6.21 -1.12
C SER A 6 -5.37 4.78 -0.74
N MET A 7 -5.87 4.31 0.40
CA MET A 7 -5.79 2.92 0.84
C MET A 7 -7.20 2.37 1.03
N GLU A 8 -7.53 1.33 0.28
CA GLU A 8 -8.87 0.76 0.20
C GLU A 8 -8.84 -0.71 0.66
N ALA A 9 -9.67 -1.03 1.65
CA ALA A 9 -9.85 -2.38 2.15
C ALA A 9 -11.23 -2.89 1.74
N SER A 10 -11.26 -3.90 0.86
CA SER A 10 -12.50 -4.46 0.33
C SER A 10 -12.63 -5.95 0.64
N ARG A 11 -13.80 -6.35 1.15
CA ARG A 11 -14.10 -7.76 1.40
C ARG A 11 -14.90 -8.32 0.24
N PHE A 12 -14.26 -9.14 -0.59
CA PHE A 12 -14.84 -9.65 -1.82
C PHE A 12 -15.35 -11.09 -1.66
N LYS A 13 -16.67 -11.28 -1.77
CA LYS A 13 -17.26 -12.62 -1.91
C LYS A 13 -17.27 -13.01 -3.38
N ARG A 14 -16.26 -13.74 -3.83
CA ARG A 14 -16.26 -14.35 -5.17
C ARG A 14 -17.23 -15.54 -5.14
N SER A 15 -18.20 -15.56 -6.05
CA SER A 15 -19.33 -16.51 -6.06
C SER A 15 -19.00 -17.94 -6.53
N SER A 16 -17.73 -18.25 -6.83
CA SER A 16 -17.32 -19.62 -7.18
C SER A 16 -17.01 -20.42 -5.91
N GLN A 17 -18.06 -21.03 -5.36
CA GLN A 17 -18.07 -22.07 -4.32
C GLN A 17 -17.11 -21.87 -3.12
N ARG A 18 -17.58 -21.11 -2.12
CA ARG A 18 -17.17 -21.16 -0.70
C ARG A 18 -15.81 -20.60 -0.26
N GLU A 19 -15.06 -19.86 -1.08
CA GLU A 19 -13.86 -19.16 -0.61
C GLU A 19 -14.12 -17.65 -0.45
N LYS A 20 -14.08 -17.13 0.79
CA LYS A 20 -14.18 -15.68 1.05
C LYS A 20 -12.81 -15.07 0.73
N GLU A 21 -12.74 -13.98 -0.02
CA GLU A 21 -11.48 -13.26 -0.23
C GLU A 21 -11.56 -11.86 0.39
N ALA A 22 -10.46 -11.36 0.90
CA ALA A 22 -10.32 -9.99 1.35
C ALA A 22 -9.13 -9.37 0.63
N ILE A 23 -9.31 -8.17 0.09
CA ILE A 23 -8.30 -7.47 -0.69
C ILE A 23 -7.96 -6.17 0.02
N LEU A 24 -6.67 -5.94 0.22
CA LEU A 24 -6.13 -4.67 0.66
C LEU A 24 -5.31 -4.08 -0.49
N SER A 25 -5.71 -2.91 -0.96
CA SER A 25 -5.03 -2.23 -2.06
C SER A 25 -4.78 -0.77 -1.75
N GLY A 26 -3.74 -0.19 -2.35
CA GLY A 26 -3.52 1.24 -2.27
C GLY A 26 -2.65 1.73 -3.42
N CYS A 27 -2.69 3.04 -3.66
CA CYS A 27 -1.90 3.73 -4.67
C CYS A 27 -0.81 4.59 -4.01
N SER A 28 0.36 4.69 -4.63
CA SER A 28 1.48 5.50 -4.15
C SER A 28 1.88 5.10 -2.71
N THR A 29 2.02 6.06 -1.79
CA THR A 29 2.23 5.86 -0.33
C THR A 29 1.13 4.98 0.29
N GLY A 30 -0.13 5.11 -0.16
CA GLY A 30 -1.21 4.22 0.27
C GLY A 30 -0.98 2.76 -0.12
N GLY A 31 -0.28 2.53 -1.24
CA GLY A 31 0.17 1.20 -1.67
C GLY A 31 1.30 0.66 -0.80
N LEU A 32 2.30 1.48 -0.46
CA LEU A 32 3.33 1.05 0.48
C LEU A 32 2.72 0.66 1.85
N ALA A 33 1.78 1.45 2.36
CA ALA A 33 1.01 1.11 3.56
C ALA A 33 0.18 -0.17 3.40
N SER A 34 -0.43 -0.43 2.24
CA SER A 34 -1.24 -1.64 2.01
C SER A 34 -0.38 -2.91 2.09
N ILE A 35 0.88 -2.85 1.65
CA ILE A 35 1.83 -3.97 1.76
C ILE A 35 2.37 -4.08 3.18
N LEU A 36 2.80 -2.97 3.80
CA LEU A 36 3.37 -2.96 5.16
C LEU A 36 2.36 -3.43 6.21
N HIS A 37 1.08 -3.07 6.06
CA HIS A 37 0.01 -3.46 6.99
C HIS A 37 -0.75 -4.72 6.55
N CYS A 38 -0.29 -5.43 5.52
CA CYS A 38 -0.96 -6.63 5.00
C CYS A 38 -1.11 -7.73 6.07
N ASP A 39 -0.09 -7.96 6.89
CA ASP A 39 -0.13 -8.98 7.95
C ASP A 39 -1.12 -8.61 9.06
N ASN A 40 -1.18 -7.34 9.44
CA ASN A 40 -2.16 -6.83 10.40
C ASN A 40 -3.58 -6.98 9.85
N PHE A 41 -3.80 -6.62 8.58
CA PHE A 41 -5.08 -6.82 7.93
C PHE A 41 -5.46 -8.30 7.86
N LYS A 42 -4.50 -9.18 7.60
CA LYS A 42 -4.72 -10.64 7.61
C LYS A 42 -5.13 -11.15 8.99
N ALA A 43 -4.58 -10.60 10.07
CA ALA A 43 -4.98 -10.94 11.43
C ALA A 43 -6.41 -10.48 11.76
N LEU A 44 -6.87 -9.37 11.16
CA LEU A 44 -8.23 -8.84 11.34
C LEU A 44 -9.29 -9.57 10.50
N VAL A 45 -8.86 -10.25 9.44
CA VAL A 45 -9.75 -11.00 8.55
C VAL A 45 -9.94 -12.43 9.10
N PRO A 46 -11.19 -12.94 9.18
CA PRO A 46 -11.47 -14.31 9.59
C PRO A 46 -10.64 -15.35 8.83
N MET A 47 -10.03 -16.30 9.54
CA MET A 47 -9.10 -17.32 9.01
C MET A 47 -9.59 -18.10 7.78
N VAL A 48 -10.91 -18.17 7.58
CA VAL A 48 -11.55 -18.85 6.44
C VAL A 48 -11.44 -18.03 5.14
N ALA A 49 -10.97 -16.79 5.21
CA ALA A 49 -10.88 -15.91 4.05
C ALA A 49 -9.43 -15.73 3.58
N LYS A 50 -9.22 -15.85 2.27
CA LYS A 50 -7.94 -15.64 1.62
C LYS A 50 -7.67 -14.14 1.47
N VAL A 51 -6.56 -13.68 2.04
CA VAL A 51 -6.16 -12.28 2.00
C VAL A 51 -5.19 -12.05 0.85
N LYS A 52 -5.45 -11.01 0.05
CA LYS A 52 -4.59 -10.57 -1.05
C LYS A 52 -4.26 -9.09 -0.83
N CYS A 53 -2.99 -8.75 -0.86
CA CYS A 53 -2.53 -7.37 -0.77
C CYS A 53 -1.81 -7.01 -2.06
N PHE A 54 -2.12 -5.84 -2.61
CA PHE A 54 -1.45 -5.31 -3.80
C PHE A 54 -1.24 -3.82 -3.64
N ALA A 55 -0.22 -3.29 -4.30
CA ALA A 55 0.07 -1.88 -4.26
C ALA A 55 0.39 -1.39 -5.66
N ASP A 56 -0.23 -0.27 -6.01
CA ASP A 56 -0.10 0.40 -7.28
C ASP A 56 0.81 1.63 -7.11
N ALA A 57 1.70 1.88 -8.08
CA ALA A 57 2.60 3.04 -8.11
C ALA A 57 3.44 3.32 -6.83
N TRP A 58 3.77 2.30 -6.03
CA TRP A 58 4.46 2.47 -4.73
C TRP A 58 5.98 2.26 -4.77
N TYR A 59 6.52 1.77 -5.89
CA TYR A 59 7.93 1.40 -6.01
C TYR A 59 8.76 2.52 -6.65
N PHE A 60 9.76 3.01 -5.94
CA PHE A 60 10.65 4.08 -6.39
C PHE A 60 12.00 3.48 -6.79
N ILE A 61 12.49 3.85 -7.97
CA ILE A 61 13.80 3.43 -8.47
C ILE A 61 14.84 4.38 -7.90
N ASN A 62 15.86 3.87 -7.21
CA ASN A 62 16.98 4.70 -6.76
C ASN A 62 17.90 5.06 -7.94
N ALA A 63 17.48 6.04 -8.73
CA ALA A 63 18.19 6.52 -9.91
C ALA A 63 18.07 8.05 -10.02
N LYS A 64 19.03 8.65 -10.71
CA LYS A 64 18.94 10.05 -11.14
C LYS A 64 17.88 10.17 -12.23
N ASP A 65 17.18 11.29 -12.24
CA ASP A 65 16.23 11.60 -13.31
C ASP A 65 16.95 11.88 -14.64
N ILE A 66 16.19 12.22 -15.70
CA ILE A 66 16.75 12.59 -17.00
C ILE A 66 17.64 13.86 -16.97
N SER A 67 17.50 14.69 -15.93
CA SER A 67 18.32 15.89 -15.73
C SER A 67 19.61 15.60 -14.95
N GLY A 68 19.78 14.37 -14.44
CA GLY A 68 20.93 13.96 -13.63
C GLY A 68 20.81 14.35 -12.15
N ALA A 69 19.64 14.85 -11.73
CA ALA A 69 19.33 15.24 -10.36
C ALA A 69 18.70 14.08 -9.56
N PRO A 70 18.95 14.01 -8.24
CA PRO A 70 18.45 12.93 -7.37
C PRO A 70 16.99 13.14 -6.92
N HIS A 71 16.12 13.70 -7.75
CA HIS A 71 14.75 14.04 -7.35
C HIS A 71 13.93 12.83 -6.86
N ILE A 72 14.20 11.63 -7.38
CA ILE A 72 13.51 10.41 -6.93
C ILE A 72 13.86 10.06 -5.48
N GLU A 73 15.08 10.38 -5.04
CA GLU A 73 15.51 10.21 -3.65
C GLU A 73 14.76 11.15 -2.71
N ASP A 74 14.58 12.41 -3.11
CA ASP A 74 13.80 13.40 -2.35
C ASP A 74 12.34 12.94 -2.18
N PHE A 75 11.71 12.47 -3.27
CA PHE A 75 10.35 11.91 -3.22
C PHE A 75 10.27 10.66 -2.32
N TYR A 76 11.26 9.78 -2.39
CA TYR A 76 11.32 8.61 -1.52
C TYR A 76 11.42 9.01 -0.04
N TYR A 77 12.23 10.03 0.27
CA TYR A 77 12.38 10.54 1.63
C TYR A 77 11.05 11.07 2.21
N ASP A 78 10.27 11.79 1.41
CA ASP A 78 8.95 12.29 1.82
C ASP A 78 7.96 11.16 2.11
N VAL A 79 7.97 10.10 1.29
CA VAL A 79 7.14 8.90 1.51
C VAL A 79 7.56 8.16 2.78
N VAL A 80 8.86 7.94 2.99
CA VAL A 80 9.38 7.32 4.20
C VAL A 80 9.01 8.13 5.43
N LYS A 81 9.17 9.45 5.38
CA LYS A 81 8.78 10.34 6.48
C LYS A 81 7.31 10.17 6.84
N THR A 82 6.41 10.21 5.85
CA THR A 82 4.96 10.09 6.07
C THR A 82 4.56 8.77 6.74
N HIS A 83 5.24 7.67 6.45
CA HIS A 83 4.98 6.37 7.08
C HIS A 83 5.75 6.10 8.37
N SER A 84 6.89 6.77 8.57
CA SER A 84 7.76 6.57 9.72
C SER A 84 7.44 7.50 10.88
N GLU A 85 6.65 8.57 10.66
CA GLU A 85 6.12 9.34 11.77
C GLU A 85 5.19 8.45 12.61
N PRO A 86 5.40 8.37 13.94
CA PRO A 86 4.46 7.67 14.80
C PRO A 86 3.12 8.38 14.63
N THR A 87 2.10 7.62 14.24
CA THR A 87 0.71 8.05 14.26
C THR A 87 0.47 8.74 15.61
N ARG A 88 0.36 10.07 15.57
CA ARG A 88 -0.13 10.82 16.71
C ARG A 88 -1.58 10.40 16.86
N GLN A 89 -1.83 9.55 17.86
CA GLN A 89 -3.17 9.27 18.37
C GLN A 89 -3.89 10.58 18.70
#